data_AF-A0AA43CTW5-F1
#
_entry.id   AF-A0AA43CTW5-F1
#
_cell.length_a   1.000
_cell.length_b   1.000
_cell.length_c   1.000
_cell.angle_alpha   90.00
_cell.angle_beta   90.00
_cell.angle_gamma   90.00
#
_symmetry.space_group_name_H-M   'P 1'
#
loop_
_entity.id
_entity.type
_entity.pdbx_description
1 polymer ?
#
loop_
_entity_poly.entity_id
_entity_poly.type
_entity_poly.pdbx_seq_one_letter_code
_entity_poly.pdbx_strand_id
1 'polypeptide(L)'
;MKRLTIIAAACAAAWAVSAPADWTEAACEIYPIGEDHTDVLIPCTFSQRQGYITLTRDDGVTHDLSPVSETPGNFKDQDGRMVYRQRGLGDQGLIFRFPDESVYVYWNTKMLEPEDESSPTWPFTTDEYDATTLLSCKSEGDPEFGNCPAGILRMENNQASIVVQNQMGEQFTINFMTDYVNATNREVEAQLEGDMWILHFANGEIWEVPIAAIEGG
;
A
#
# COMPACT_ATOMS: atom_id res chain seq x y z
N MET A 1 -18.95 -81.55 2.77
CA MET A 1 -17.87 -80.71 2.19
C MET A 1 -18.37 -79.27 2.14
N LYS A 2 -17.79 -78.40 2.97
CA LYS A 2 -18.17 -77.00 3.19
C LYS A 2 -17.80 -76.14 1.97
N ARG A 3 -18.76 -75.38 1.42
CA ARG A 3 -18.46 -74.26 0.51
C ARG A 3 -18.41 -72.99 1.36
N LEU A 4 -17.22 -72.41 1.49
CA LEU A 4 -17.02 -71.13 2.16
C LEU A 4 -17.47 -70.00 1.21
N THR A 5 -18.40 -69.19 1.69
CA THR A 5 -18.78 -67.90 1.12
C THR A 5 -17.75 -66.87 1.55
N ILE A 6 -17.06 -66.22 0.61
CA ILE A 6 -16.18 -65.07 0.91
C ILE A 6 -16.89 -63.82 0.35
N ILE A 7 -17.46 -63.02 1.24
CA ILE A 7 -17.94 -61.67 0.94
C ILE A 7 -16.74 -60.75 1.18
N ALA A 8 -16.21 -60.17 0.09
CA ALA A 8 -15.18 -59.15 0.18
C ALA A 8 -15.83 -57.80 0.53
N ALA A 9 -15.67 -57.35 1.78
CA ALA A 9 -16.02 -56.00 2.18
C ALA A 9 -14.92 -55.04 1.70
N ALA A 10 -15.20 -54.30 0.63
CA ALA A 10 -14.33 -53.20 0.20
C ALA A 10 -14.61 -51.96 1.06
N CYS A 11 -13.76 -51.72 2.06
CA CYS A 11 -13.74 -50.44 2.78
C CYS A 11 -13.20 -49.35 1.84
N ALA A 12 -14.09 -48.55 1.26
CA ALA A 12 -13.72 -47.31 0.62
C ALA A 12 -13.32 -46.30 1.71
N ALA A 13 -12.02 -46.17 1.97
CA ALA A 13 -11.49 -45.04 2.72
C ALA A 13 -11.65 -43.79 1.83
N ALA A 14 -12.69 -43.00 2.08
CA ALA A 14 -12.82 -41.67 1.51
C ALA A 14 -11.74 -40.80 2.18
N TRP A 15 -10.63 -40.59 1.48
CA TRP A 15 -9.66 -39.56 1.85
C TRP A 15 -10.38 -38.23 1.69
N ALA A 16 -10.71 -37.58 2.81
CA ALA A 16 -11.16 -36.20 2.81
C ALA A 16 -9.98 -35.34 2.34
N VAL A 17 -9.92 -35.07 1.04
CA VAL A 17 -9.05 -34.02 0.52
C VAL A 17 -9.64 -32.73 1.04
N SER A 18 -9.00 -32.15 2.05
CA SER A 18 -9.28 -30.78 2.47
C SER A 18 -9.03 -29.88 1.26
N ALA A 19 -10.10 -29.47 0.59
CA ALA A 19 -10.02 -28.42 -0.41
C ALA A 19 -9.40 -27.20 0.29
N PRO A 20 -8.36 -26.55 -0.26
CA PRO A 20 -7.96 -25.25 0.22
C PRO A 20 -9.21 -24.38 0.22
N ALA A 21 -9.54 -23.94 1.42
CA ALA A 21 -10.45 -22.85 1.58
C ALA A 21 -9.91 -21.67 0.76
N ASP A 22 -10.72 -21.05 -0.10
CA ASP A 22 -10.34 -19.81 -0.78
C ASP A 22 -10.36 -18.70 0.29
N TRP A 23 -9.22 -18.53 0.96
CA TRP A 23 -8.95 -17.42 1.87
C TRP A 23 -7.59 -16.80 1.54
N THR A 24 -7.42 -15.56 1.93
CA THR A 24 -6.16 -14.80 1.82
C THR A 24 -6.00 -13.91 3.04
N GLU A 25 -4.76 -13.74 3.46
CA GLU A 25 -4.39 -12.64 4.35
C GLU A 25 -4.53 -11.32 3.60
N ALA A 26 -4.90 -10.28 4.33
CA ALA A 26 -5.15 -8.94 3.82
C ALA A 26 -4.86 -7.90 4.91
N ALA A 27 -4.71 -6.65 4.49
CA ALA A 27 -4.77 -5.50 5.38
C ALA A 27 -6.17 -4.88 5.31
N CYS A 28 -6.73 -4.49 6.45
CA CYS A 28 -8.05 -3.89 6.53
C CYS A 28 -7.99 -2.49 7.11
N GLU A 29 -8.47 -1.50 6.36
CA GLU A 29 -8.79 -0.17 6.90
C GLU A 29 -10.26 -0.10 7.27
N ILE A 30 -10.56 0.42 8.47
CA ILE A 30 -11.91 0.46 9.03
C ILE A 30 -12.39 1.90 9.14
N TYR A 31 -13.34 2.30 8.30
CA TYR A 31 -13.91 3.65 8.30
C TYR A 31 -15.25 3.64 9.02
N PRO A 32 -15.41 4.37 10.14
CA PRO A 32 -16.72 4.56 10.76
C PRO A 32 -17.71 5.22 9.80
N ILE A 33 -19.02 5.00 9.97
CA ILE A 33 -20.03 5.61 9.11
C ILE A 33 -19.93 7.14 9.11
N GLY A 34 -19.84 7.72 7.91
CA GLY A 34 -19.80 9.17 7.71
C GLY A 34 -18.40 9.78 7.78
N GLU A 35 -17.39 9.00 8.18
CA GLU A 35 -15.99 9.43 8.15
C GLU A 35 -15.38 9.20 6.76
N ASP A 36 -14.51 10.11 6.36
CA ASP A 36 -13.72 10.06 5.13
C ASP A 36 -12.25 9.69 5.37
N HIS A 37 -11.86 9.51 6.63
CA HIS A 37 -10.52 9.11 7.07
C HIS A 37 -10.60 8.03 8.15
N THR A 38 -9.53 7.25 8.30
CA THR A 38 -9.33 6.33 9.42
C THR A 38 -7.85 6.10 9.68
N ASP A 39 -7.49 5.95 10.95
CA ASP A 39 -6.15 5.50 11.38
C ASP A 39 -6.17 4.01 11.78
N VAL A 40 -7.28 3.32 11.57
CA VAL A 40 -7.45 1.91 11.96
C VAL A 40 -7.06 1.02 10.78
N LEU A 41 -5.78 0.66 10.73
CA LEU A 41 -5.21 -0.31 9.81
C LEU A 41 -4.83 -1.59 10.59
N ILE A 42 -5.47 -2.71 10.25
CA ILE A 42 -5.29 -3.97 10.98
C ILE A 42 -5.15 -5.17 10.05
N PRO A 43 -4.47 -6.24 10.49
CA PRO A 43 -4.51 -7.51 9.78
C PRO A 43 -5.94 -8.06 9.68
N CYS A 44 -6.25 -8.71 8.58
CA CYS A 44 -7.50 -9.43 8.43
C CYS A 44 -7.36 -10.63 7.49
N THR A 45 -8.33 -11.52 7.55
CA THR A 45 -8.46 -12.66 6.64
C THR A 45 -9.75 -12.53 5.86
N PHE A 46 -9.63 -12.53 4.54
CA PHE A 46 -10.75 -12.57 3.61
C PHE A 46 -10.97 -13.99 3.10
N SER A 47 -12.18 -14.54 3.20
CA SER A 47 -12.55 -15.80 2.55
C SER A 47 -13.82 -15.67 1.73
N GLN A 48 -13.85 -16.28 0.56
CA GLN A 48 -15.06 -16.37 -0.26
C GLN A 48 -15.31 -17.79 -0.74
N ARG A 49 -16.49 -18.36 -0.42
CA ARG A 49 -16.89 -19.70 -0.88
C ARG A 49 -18.34 -19.74 -1.29
N GLN A 50 -18.62 -20.22 -2.50
CA GLN A 50 -19.98 -20.35 -3.04
C GLN A 50 -20.79 -19.05 -2.94
N GLY A 51 -20.13 -17.90 -3.09
CA GLY A 51 -20.75 -16.58 -2.97
C GLY A 51 -20.88 -16.06 -1.54
N TYR A 52 -20.70 -16.87 -0.50
CA TYR A 52 -20.58 -16.41 0.88
C TYR A 52 -19.20 -15.80 1.12
N ILE A 53 -19.14 -14.74 1.91
CA ILE A 53 -17.88 -14.09 2.30
C ILE A 53 -17.77 -14.11 3.82
N THR A 54 -16.61 -14.44 4.34
CA THR A 54 -16.26 -14.23 5.74
C THR A 54 -15.06 -13.31 5.80
N LEU A 55 -15.18 -12.22 6.55
CA LEU A 55 -14.09 -11.29 6.83
C LEU A 55 -13.79 -11.33 8.33
N THR A 56 -12.61 -11.83 8.69
CA THR A 56 -12.15 -11.92 10.08
C THR A 56 -11.09 -10.87 10.32
N ARG A 57 -11.34 -9.93 11.23
CA ARG A 57 -10.43 -8.85 11.60
C ARG A 57 -9.64 -9.23 12.86
N ASP A 58 -8.41 -8.73 12.96
CA ASP A 58 -7.55 -9.01 14.12
C ASP A 58 -8.06 -8.35 15.42
N ASP A 59 -8.90 -7.32 15.32
CA ASP A 59 -9.61 -6.71 16.46
C ASP A 59 -10.75 -7.59 17.02
N GLY A 60 -10.93 -8.81 16.49
CA GLY A 60 -11.91 -9.80 16.95
C GLY A 60 -13.28 -9.68 16.28
N VAL A 61 -13.50 -8.71 15.40
CA VAL A 61 -14.76 -8.59 14.65
C VAL A 61 -14.76 -9.57 13.47
N THR A 62 -15.87 -10.29 13.29
CA THR A 62 -16.10 -11.15 12.13
C THR A 62 -17.38 -10.76 11.42
N HIS A 63 -17.30 -10.58 10.11
CA HIS A 63 -18.46 -10.32 9.25
C HIS A 63 -18.73 -11.56 8.39
N ASP A 64 -19.91 -12.15 8.57
CA ASP A 64 -20.39 -13.24 7.73
C ASP A 64 -21.45 -12.73 6.75
N LEU A 65 -21.14 -12.79 5.47
CA LEU A 65 -21.92 -12.18 4.40
C LEU A 65 -22.57 -13.25 3.53
N SER A 66 -23.90 -13.24 3.52
CA SER A 66 -24.72 -14.11 2.68
C SER A 66 -25.19 -13.37 1.42
N PRO A 67 -25.05 -13.94 0.21
CA PRO A 67 -25.50 -13.29 -1.02
C PRO A 67 -27.03 -13.15 -1.04
N VAL A 68 -27.54 -11.99 -1.48
CA VAL A 68 -28.99 -11.71 -1.50
C VAL A 68 -29.66 -12.11 -2.81
N SER A 69 -28.90 -12.18 -3.89
CA SER A 69 -29.37 -12.63 -5.21
C SER A 69 -28.19 -13.12 -6.05
N GLU A 70 -28.49 -13.59 -7.26
CA GLU A 70 -27.49 -13.91 -8.29
C GLU A 70 -26.72 -12.67 -8.77
N THR A 71 -27.15 -11.44 -8.41
CA THR A 71 -26.44 -10.22 -8.78
C THR A 71 -25.25 -10.02 -7.84
N PRO A 72 -24.00 -10.05 -8.35
CA PRO A 72 -22.83 -9.93 -7.50
C PRO A 72 -22.79 -8.58 -6.76
N GLY A 73 -22.31 -8.60 -5.53
CA GLY A 73 -22.02 -7.39 -4.75
C GLY A 73 -23.09 -6.97 -3.75
N ASN A 74 -24.20 -7.71 -3.64
CA ASN A 74 -25.24 -7.45 -2.63
C ASN A 74 -25.29 -8.60 -1.63
N PHE A 75 -25.06 -8.26 -0.36
CA PHE A 75 -25.00 -9.22 0.74
C PHE A 75 -25.89 -8.82 1.89
N LYS A 76 -26.16 -9.78 2.78
CA LYS A 76 -26.64 -9.55 4.13
C LYS A 76 -25.58 -10.00 5.11
N ASP A 77 -25.33 -9.20 6.15
CA ASP A 77 -24.50 -9.62 7.28
C ASP A 77 -25.21 -10.68 8.15
N GLN A 78 -24.53 -11.14 9.19
CA GLN A 78 -25.04 -12.09 10.17
C GLN A 78 -26.31 -11.61 10.89
N ASP A 79 -26.58 -10.30 10.92
CA ASP A 79 -27.77 -9.68 11.52
C ASP A 79 -28.89 -9.43 10.47
N GLY A 80 -28.68 -9.84 9.22
CA GLY A 80 -29.63 -9.69 8.12
C GLY A 80 -29.65 -8.29 7.50
N ARG A 81 -28.70 -7.41 7.85
CA ARG A 81 -28.59 -6.04 7.36
C ARG A 81 -27.84 -6.00 6.04
N MET A 82 -28.20 -5.07 5.17
CA MET A 82 -27.63 -4.98 3.82
C MET A 82 -26.17 -4.54 3.86
N VAL A 83 -25.33 -5.23 3.09
CA VAL A 83 -23.92 -4.90 2.87
C VAL A 83 -23.65 -4.86 1.37
N TYR A 84 -22.95 -3.83 0.92
CA TYR A 84 -22.64 -3.64 -0.49
C TYR A 84 -21.15 -3.76 -0.74
N ARG A 85 -20.77 -4.63 -1.68
CA ARG A 85 -19.40 -4.67 -2.18
C ARG A 85 -19.25 -3.70 -3.34
N GLN A 86 -18.39 -2.71 -3.17
CA GLN A 86 -18.12 -1.68 -4.17
C GLN A 86 -16.83 -1.95 -4.92
N ARG A 87 -16.78 -1.45 -6.15
CA ARG A 87 -15.53 -1.24 -6.87
C ARG A 87 -14.96 0.09 -6.42
N GLY A 88 -13.65 0.16 -6.23
CA GLY A 88 -12.98 1.41 -5.84
C GLY A 88 -11.46 1.26 -5.72
N LEU A 89 -11.00 0.05 -5.37
CA LEU A 89 -9.58 -0.27 -5.20
C LEU A 89 -8.94 -0.97 -6.42
N GLY A 90 -9.65 -1.07 -7.55
CA GLY A 90 -9.11 -1.75 -8.73
C GLY A 90 -8.70 -3.20 -8.47
N ASP A 91 -7.44 -3.52 -8.75
CA ASP A 91 -6.79 -4.80 -8.49
C ASP A 91 -6.13 -4.88 -7.10
N GLN A 92 -6.08 -3.77 -6.34
CA GLN A 92 -5.46 -3.72 -5.02
C GLN A 92 -6.33 -4.30 -3.91
N GLY A 93 -7.66 -4.37 -4.11
CA GLY A 93 -8.55 -4.71 -3.01
C GLY A 93 -10.05 -4.70 -3.30
N LEU A 94 -10.85 -4.78 -2.24
CA LEU A 94 -12.32 -4.69 -2.24
C LEU A 94 -12.82 -3.76 -1.14
N ILE A 95 -13.97 -3.12 -1.38
CA ILE A 95 -14.62 -2.26 -0.38
C ILE A 95 -15.97 -2.90 0.01
N PHE A 96 -16.21 -3.07 1.30
CA PHE A 96 -17.49 -3.50 1.87
C PHE A 96 -18.12 -2.36 2.66
N ARG A 97 -19.32 -1.94 2.26
CA ARG A 97 -20.10 -0.91 2.94
C ARG A 97 -21.14 -1.57 3.84
N PHE A 98 -20.89 -1.53 5.14
CA PHE A 98 -21.81 -1.96 6.18
C PHE A 98 -22.70 -0.78 6.61
N PRO A 99 -23.78 -1.04 7.38
CA PRO A 99 -24.61 0.04 7.92
C PRO A 99 -23.90 1.00 8.87
N ASP A 100 -22.88 0.54 9.60
CA ASP A 100 -22.22 1.32 10.66
C ASP A 100 -20.76 1.65 10.35
N GLU A 101 -20.17 1.04 9.31
CA GLU A 101 -18.77 1.21 8.93
C GLU A 101 -18.54 0.83 7.46
N SER A 102 -17.37 1.13 6.93
CA SER A 102 -16.86 0.59 5.68
C SER A 102 -15.55 -0.13 5.95
N VAL A 103 -15.39 -1.31 5.37
CA VAL A 103 -14.14 -2.08 5.46
C VAL A 103 -13.49 -2.14 4.10
N TYR A 104 -12.29 -1.59 4.00
CA TYR A 104 -11.45 -1.59 2.82
C TYR A 104 -10.44 -2.72 2.99
N VAL A 105 -10.50 -3.72 2.12
CA VAL A 105 -9.68 -4.94 2.18
C VAL A 105 -8.61 -4.83 1.09
N TYR A 106 -7.35 -4.71 1.49
CA TYR A 106 -6.18 -4.62 0.62
C TYR A 106 -5.43 -5.95 0.57
N TRP A 107 -5.03 -6.39 -0.63
CA TRP A 107 -4.28 -7.63 -0.81
C TRP A 107 -2.80 -7.51 -0.44
N ASN A 108 -2.27 -6.29 -0.40
CA ASN A 108 -0.90 -6.04 0.04
C ASN A 108 -0.85 -5.90 1.56
N THR A 109 -0.28 -6.88 2.25
CA THR A 109 -0.12 -6.87 3.70
C THR A 109 1.08 -6.07 4.19
N LYS A 110 1.97 -5.61 3.30
CA LYS A 110 3.16 -4.82 3.70
C LYS A 110 2.81 -3.54 4.44
N MET A 111 1.63 -2.97 4.18
CA MET A 111 1.13 -1.79 4.89
C MET A 111 0.97 -2.04 6.41
N LEU A 112 0.95 -3.30 6.85
CA LEU A 112 0.91 -3.69 8.26
C LEU A 112 2.30 -3.77 8.90
N GLU A 113 3.37 -3.73 8.10
CA GLU A 113 4.72 -3.76 8.61
C GLU A 113 5.02 -2.43 9.31
N PRO A 114 5.67 -2.46 10.49
CA PRO A 114 6.04 -1.23 11.17
C PRO A 114 7.06 -0.46 10.33
N GLU A 115 6.98 0.87 10.38
CA GLU A 115 7.94 1.76 9.76
C GLU A 115 9.37 1.49 10.29
N ASP A 116 10.34 1.35 9.39
CA ASP A 116 11.75 1.20 9.76
C ASP A 116 12.40 2.57 9.92
N GLU A 117 12.24 3.16 11.11
CA GLU A 117 12.90 4.44 11.47
C GLU A 117 14.43 4.36 11.46
N SER A 118 15.01 3.17 11.39
CA SER A 118 16.47 2.99 11.27
C SER A 118 16.98 3.05 9.83
N SER A 119 16.07 3.10 8.85
CA SER A 119 16.41 3.26 7.44
C SER A 119 17.23 4.53 7.22
N PRO A 120 18.33 4.49 6.44
CA PRO A 120 19.08 5.70 6.09
C PRO A 120 18.23 6.74 5.34
N THR A 121 17.15 6.32 4.69
CA THR A 121 16.25 7.18 3.92
C THR A 121 14.98 7.56 4.68
N TRP A 122 14.89 7.20 5.97
CA TRP A 122 13.81 7.67 6.85
C TRP A 122 13.70 9.20 6.80
N PRO A 123 12.50 9.80 6.67
CA PRO A 123 11.17 9.18 6.81
C PRO A 123 10.54 8.62 5.53
N PHE A 124 11.29 8.49 4.44
CA PHE A 124 10.73 8.02 3.18
C PHE A 124 10.81 6.51 3.05
N THR A 125 9.71 5.87 2.67
CA THR A 125 9.61 4.42 2.44
C THR A 125 9.16 4.12 1.01
N THR A 126 9.44 2.92 0.51
CA THR A 126 8.96 2.48 -0.81
C THR A 126 7.50 2.05 -0.82
N ASP A 127 6.81 2.14 0.32
CA ASP A 127 5.37 1.93 0.39
C ASP A 127 4.60 3.18 -0.09
N GLU A 128 5.18 4.37 0.14
CA GLU A 128 4.62 5.65 -0.30
C GLU A 128 5.27 6.20 -1.58
N TYR A 129 6.54 5.87 -1.83
CA TYR A 129 7.35 6.43 -2.93
C TYR A 129 7.83 5.34 -3.89
N ASP A 130 8.00 5.67 -5.17
CA ASP A 130 8.52 4.72 -6.18
C ASP A 130 9.95 4.27 -5.87
N ALA A 131 10.73 5.13 -5.23
CA ALA A 131 12.07 4.85 -4.73
C ALA A 131 12.43 5.79 -3.59
N THR A 132 13.37 5.38 -2.75
CA THR A 132 13.97 6.24 -1.74
C THR A 132 15.49 6.25 -1.89
N THR A 133 16.12 7.39 -1.60
CA THR A 133 17.57 7.54 -1.75
C THR A 133 18.12 8.60 -0.79
N LEU A 134 19.44 8.64 -0.66
CA LEU A 134 20.18 9.77 -0.12
C LEU A 134 20.65 10.65 -1.27
N LEU A 135 20.39 11.96 -1.17
CA LEU A 135 20.86 12.99 -2.09
C LEU A 135 21.95 13.82 -1.43
N SER A 136 22.92 14.28 -2.22
CA SER A 136 23.90 15.25 -1.73
C SER A 136 23.19 16.58 -1.45
N CYS A 137 23.28 17.05 -0.21
CA CYS A 137 22.68 18.31 0.23
C CYS A 137 23.66 19.10 1.08
N LYS A 138 23.57 20.42 1.04
CA LYS A 138 24.45 21.30 1.81
C LYS A 138 23.68 22.53 2.27
N SER A 139 23.78 22.89 3.54
CA SER A 139 23.19 24.12 4.07
C SER A 139 24.10 25.32 3.84
N GLU A 140 23.54 26.52 4.03
CA GLU A 140 24.30 27.76 3.87
C GLU A 140 25.50 27.79 4.83
N GLY A 141 26.69 28.03 4.29
CA GLY A 141 27.93 28.14 5.08
C GLY A 141 28.60 26.81 5.42
N ASP A 142 27.98 25.67 5.10
CA ASP A 142 28.61 24.38 5.31
C ASP A 142 29.74 24.13 4.29
N PRO A 143 30.89 23.60 4.74
CA PRO A 143 32.04 23.35 3.86
C PRO A 143 31.87 22.07 3.02
N GLU A 144 31.05 21.12 3.46
CA GLU A 144 30.93 19.78 2.88
C GLU A 144 29.47 19.40 2.65
N PHE A 145 29.22 18.56 1.65
CA PHE A 145 27.90 17.98 1.41
C PHE A 145 27.61 16.88 2.45
N GLY A 146 26.39 16.90 2.98
CA GLY A 146 25.79 15.79 3.70
C GLY A 146 24.97 14.89 2.78
N ASN A 147 24.39 13.85 3.38
CA ASN A 147 23.46 12.95 2.73
C ASN A 147 22.07 13.20 3.31
N CYS A 148 21.16 13.73 2.49
CA CYS A 148 19.78 14.01 2.91
C CYS A 148 18.83 12.97 2.32
N PRO A 149 17.89 12.44 3.11
CA PRO A 149 16.94 11.45 2.63
C PRO A 149 15.93 12.09 1.67
N ALA A 150 15.50 11.30 0.69
CA ALA A 150 14.54 11.69 -0.33
C ALA A 150 13.63 10.53 -0.74
N GLY A 151 12.34 10.83 -0.91
CA GLY A 151 11.34 9.98 -1.54
C GLY A 151 11.04 10.47 -2.95
N ILE A 152 11.03 9.56 -3.93
CA ILE A 152 10.90 9.86 -5.36
C ILE A 152 9.57 9.33 -5.86
N LEU A 153 8.76 10.20 -6.47
CA LEU A 153 7.58 9.85 -7.26
C LEU A 153 7.87 10.18 -8.72
N ARG A 154 8.17 9.16 -9.53
CA ARG A 154 8.42 9.31 -10.96
C ARG A 154 7.09 9.39 -11.70
N MET A 155 7.12 10.14 -12.78
CA MET A 155 5.96 10.43 -13.61
C MET A 155 6.29 10.13 -15.07
N GLU A 156 5.26 10.06 -15.91
CA GLU A 156 5.44 9.94 -17.35
C GLU A 156 6.28 11.10 -17.92
N ASN A 157 6.98 10.82 -19.02
CA ASN A 157 7.80 11.77 -19.77
C ASN A 157 9.01 12.32 -18.99
N ASN A 158 9.68 11.45 -18.23
CA ASN A 158 10.93 11.77 -17.51
C ASN A 158 10.74 12.95 -16.53
N GLN A 159 9.63 12.92 -15.79
CA GLN A 159 9.31 13.90 -14.77
C GLN A 159 9.31 13.22 -13.41
N ALA A 160 9.55 13.98 -12.35
CA ALA A 160 9.46 13.45 -11.00
C ALA A 160 9.12 14.55 -9.99
N SER A 161 8.36 14.16 -8.96
CA SER A 161 8.25 14.92 -7.71
C SER A 161 9.13 14.24 -6.68
N ILE A 162 10.13 14.95 -6.16
CA ILE A 162 11.05 14.42 -5.15
C ILE A 162 10.79 15.15 -3.85
N VAL A 163 10.30 14.43 -2.84
CA VAL A 163 10.17 14.97 -1.49
C VAL A 163 11.48 14.74 -0.77
N VAL A 164 12.06 15.79 -0.20
CA VAL A 164 13.36 15.74 0.47
C VAL A 164 13.22 16.22 1.90
N GLN A 165 14.12 15.76 2.78
CA GLN A 165 14.29 16.33 4.12
C GLN A 165 15.69 16.94 4.23
N ASN A 166 15.80 18.23 4.55
CA ASN A 166 17.10 18.87 4.74
C ASN A 166 17.74 18.46 6.08
N GLN A 167 18.97 18.93 6.31
CA GLN A 167 19.74 18.62 7.53
C GLN A 167 19.08 19.14 8.82
N MET A 168 18.14 20.09 8.71
CA MET A 168 17.37 20.62 9.85
C MET A 168 16.07 19.83 10.09
N GLY A 169 15.79 18.79 9.29
CA GLY A 169 14.57 17.99 9.39
C GLY A 169 13.37 18.58 8.65
N GLU A 170 13.53 19.70 7.95
CA GLU A 170 12.46 20.34 7.18
C GLU A 170 12.20 19.57 5.88
N GLN A 171 10.93 19.27 5.59
CA GLN A 171 10.52 18.61 4.36
C GLN A 171 9.93 19.57 3.33
N PHE A 172 10.27 19.36 2.07
CA PHE A 172 9.69 20.08 0.93
C PHE A 172 9.80 19.24 -0.34
N THR A 173 9.03 19.61 -1.37
CA THR A 173 9.03 18.93 -2.66
C THR A 173 9.81 19.73 -3.69
N ILE A 174 10.60 19.03 -4.49
CA ILE A 174 11.28 19.53 -5.69
C ILE A 174 10.63 18.85 -6.89
N ASN A 175 10.03 19.61 -7.79
CA ASN A 175 9.40 19.06 -8.98
C ASN A 175 10.30 19.28 -10.19
N PHE A 176 10.65 18.18 -10.84
CA PHE A 176 11.38 18.14 -12.10
C PHE A 176 10.36 17.93 -13.22
N MET A 177 10.01 19.02 -13.89
CA MET A 177 9.12 19.03 -15.04
C MET A 177 9.95 19.06 -16.31
N THR A 178 9.35 18.73 -17.45
CA THR A 178 10.06 18.65 -18.74
C THR A 178 10.74 19.97 -19.13
N ASP A 179 10.18 21.11 -18.72
CA ASP A 179 10.61 22.46 -19.11
C ASP A 179 11.10 23.33 -17.95
N TYR A 180 10.89 22.93 -16.71
CA TYR A 180 11.36 23.68 -15.54
C TYR A 180 11.54 22.80 -14.31
N VAL A 181 12.33 23.31 -13.36
CA VAL A 181 12.41 22.78 -11.99
C VAL A 181 11.83 23.82 -11.05
N ASN A 182 11.01 23.40 -10.09
CA ASN A 182 10.55 24.27 -9.02
C ASN A 182 10.57 23.53 -7.67
N ALA A 183 10.30 24.26 -6.60
CA ALA A 183 10.16 23.69 -5.26
C ALA A 183 9.01 24.32 -4.48
N THR A 184 8.41 23.53 -3.59
CA THR A 184 7.27 23.97 -2.79
C THR A 184 7.74 24.95 -1.71
N ASN A 185 7.10 26.12 -1.64
CA ASN A 185 7.35 27.18 -0.65
C ASN A 185 8.77 27.78 -0.65
N ARG A 186 9.56 27.60 -1.72
CA ARG A 186 10.90 28.17 -1.85
C ARG A 186 11.31 28.39 -3.31
N GLU A 187 12.11 29.41 -3.55
CA GLU A 187 12.69 29.71 -4.87
C GLU A 187 13.96 28.88 -5.08
N VAL A 188 14.10 28.34 -6.29
CA VAL A 188 15.20 27.48 -6.69
C VAL A 188 15.68 27.86 -8.09
N GLU A 189 17.00 28.01 -8.23
CA GLU A 189 17.69 28.05 -9.52
C GLU A 189 18.27 26.66 -9.79
N ALA A 190 18.00 26.10 -10.96
CA ALA A 190 18.41 24.75 -11.31
C ALA A 190 19.28 24.76 -12.56
N GLN A 191 20.40 24.05 -12.50
CA GLN A 191 21.32 23.88 -13.64
C GLN A 191 21.67 22.41 -13.79
N LEU A 192 21.59 21.89 -15.02
CA LEU A 192 22.03 20.54 -15.33
C LEU A 192 23.50 20.55 -15.76
N GLU A 193 24.35 19.83 -15.03
CA GLU A 193 25.76 19.62 -15.33
C GLU A 193 26.04 18.14 -15.60
N GLY A 194 26.14 17.77 -16.88
CA GLY A 194 26.21 16.36 -17.27
C GLY A 194 24.93 15.63 -16.87
N ASP A 195 25.06 14.63 -15.99
CA ASP A 195 23.96 13.81 -15.50
C ASP A 195 23.46 14.26 -14.10
N MET A 196 23.90 15.42 -13.61
CA MET A 196 23.60 15.93 -12.27
C MET A 196 22.91 17.29 -12.33
N TRP A 197 21.72 17.38 -11.77
CA TRP A 197 21.09 18.65 -11.46
C TRP A 197 21.74 19.27 -10.23
N ILE A 198 22.21 20.49 -10.37
CA ILE A 198 22.69 21.33 -9.27
C ILE A 198 21.64 22.38 -9.00
N LEU A 199 21.09 22.35 -7.79
CA LEU A 199 20.01 23.23 -7.35
C LEU A 199 20.54 24.21 -6.32
N HIS A 200 20.31 25.50 -6.55
CA HIS A 200 20.64 26.58 -5.64
C HIS A 200 19.36 27.20 -5.11
N PHE A 201 19.14 27.10 -3.81
CA PHE A 201 17.99 27.70 -3.16
C PHE A 201 18.32 29.10 -2.63
N ALA A 202 17.30 29.97 -2.56
CA ALA A 202 17.48 31.35 -2.12
C ALA A 202 17.98 31.49 -0.66
N ASN A 203 17.77 30.46 0.16
CA ASN A 203 18.30 30.37 1.54
C ASN A 203 19.76 29.88 1.60
N GLY A 204 20.44 29.73 0.46
CA GLY A 204 21.82 29.26 0.37
C GLY A 204 21.99 27.74 0.38
N GLU A 205 20.92 26.96 0.49
CA GLU A 205 21.00 25.50 0.38
C GLU A 205 21.37 25.07 -1.06
N ILE A 206 22.20 24.03 -1.17
CA ILE A 206 22.59 23.43 -2.44
C ILE A 206 22.25 21.95 -2.43
N TRP A 207 21.66 21.46 -3.52
CA TRP A 207 21.33 20.05 -3.70
C TRP A 207 21.89 19.54 -5.02
N GLU A 208 22.37 18.30 -5.02
CA GLU A 208 22.76 17.58 -6.24
C GLU A 208 21.84 16.39 -6.45
N VAL A 209 21.15 16.36 -7.59
CA VAL A 209 20.16 15.34 -7.93
C VAL A 209 20.56 14.66 -9.23
N PRO A 210 20.89 13.35 -9.22
CA PRO A 210 21.22 12.64 -10.45
C PRO A 210 19.99 12.51 -11.34
N ILE A 211 20.17 12.61 -12.65
CA ILE A 211 19.07 12.43 -13.64
C ILE A 211 18.40 11.05 -13.50
N ALA A 212 19.14 10.03 -13.08
CA ALA A 212 18.61 8.70 -12.79
C ALA A 212 17.56 8.68 -11.65
N ALA A 213 17.57 9.66 -10.74
CA ALA A 213 16.49 9.82 -9.77
C ALA A 213 15.15 10.10 -10.48
N ILE A 214 15.19 10.86 -11.58
CA ILE A 214 14.02 11.30 -12.34
C ILE A 214 13.60 10.24 -13.36
N GLU A 215 14.54 9.70 -14.13
CA GLU A 215 14.24 8.80 -15.25
C GLU A 215 14.08 7.32 -14.83
N GLY A 216 14.60 6.95 -13.67
CA GLY A 216 14.79 5.54 -13.30
C GLY A 216 16.11 4.99 -13.84
N GLY A 217 16.55 3.86 -13.26
CA GLY A 217 17.74 3.13 -13.67
C GLY A 217 17.44 1.98 -14.63
#